data_AF-A0A8X6GIR5-F1
#
_entry.id   AF-A0A8X6GIR5-F1
#
_cell.length_a   1.000
_cell.length_b   1.000
_cell.length_c   1.000
_cell.angle_alpha   90.00
_cell.angle_beta   90.00
_cell.angle_gamma   90.00
#
_symmetry.space_group_name_H-M   'P 1'
#
loop_
_entity.id
_entity.type
_entity.pdbx_description
1 polymer ?
#
loop_
_entity_poly.entity_id
_entity_poly.type
_entity_poly.pdbx_seq_one_letter_code
_entity_poly.pdbx_strand_id
1 'polypeptide(L)'
;MKTLPLLDERIQSDLLVNPYSLFRMTPGQILEGVTRGEGRDAQTVRNTDGKVVQDAKAFFAKTFYFPIAYWSSEHFYAPSECTMDKILHQAVKGRSRGGGMPFGNMELFNGLRGNGLTACSEEKFFEHGDRIPNKDNPTISLAKSVELVKEDARFFKCHLKYQTNSSVMMRK
;
A
#
# COMPACT_ATOMS: atom_id res chain seq x y z
N MET A 1 -13.75 -16.59 -21.64
CA MET A 1 -13.26 -17.20 -20.39
C MET A 1 -12.87 -18.64 -20.69
N LYS A 2 -11.62 -18.86 -21.12
CA LYS A 2 -11.01 -20.18 -21.43
C LYS A 2 -9.68 -19.85 -22.08
N THR A 3 -8.58 -20.00 -21.36
CA THR A 3 -7.23 -20.16 -21.91
C THR A 3 -6.27 -20.29 -20.73
N LEU A 4 -6.39 -21.41 -20.00
CA LEU A 4 -5.30 -21.84 -19.12
C LEU A 4 -4.44 -22.84 -19.90
N PRO A 5 -3.13 -22.91 -19.62
CA PRO A 5 -2.27 -23.89 -20.24
C PRO A 5 -2.76 -25.30 -19.89
N LEU A 6 -2.67 -26.20 -20.87
CA LEU A 6 -3.03 -27.60 -20.71
C LEU A 6 -1.75 -28.39 -20.44
N LEU A 7 -1.74 -29.13 -19.34
CA LEU A 7 -0.64 -29.98 -18.90
C LEU A 7 -0.99 -31.45 -19.18
N ASP A 8 -0.01 -32.24 -19.64
CA ASP A 8 -0.18 -33.68 -19.91
C ASP A 8 -1.43 -34.01 -20.77
N GLU A 9 -1.82 -33.10 -21.68
CA GLU A 9 -3.02 -33.18 -22.55
C GLU A 9 -4.39 -33.25 -21.84
N ARG A 10 -4.42 -33.28 -20.51
CA ARG A 10 -5.64 -33.57 -19.74
C ARG A 10 -5.85 -32.70 -18.52
N ILE A 11 -4.77 -32.10 -18.00
CA ILE A 11 -4.78 -31.40 -16.72
C ILE A 11 -4.83 -29.91 -17.00
N GLN A 12 -5.96 -29.29 -16.63
CA GLN A 12 -6.08 -27.86 -16.57
C GLN A 12 -5.92 -27.44 -15.10
N SER A 13 -5.00 -26.52 -14.83
CA SER A 13 -4.79 -26.00 -13.48
C SER A 13 -5.96 -25.12 -13.05
N ASP A 14 -6.30 -25.12 -11.77
CA ASP A 14 -7.25 -24.17 -11.18
C ASP A 14 -6.56 -22.84 -10.82
N LEU A 15 -5.31 -22.94 -10.36
CA LEU A 15 -4.48 -21.81 -9.92
C LEU A 15 -3.08 -21.95 -10.51
N LEU A 16 -2.60 -20.85 -11.12
CA LEU A 16 -1.21 -20.71 -11.56
C LEU A 16 -0.45 -19.84 -10.56
N VAL A 17 0.59 -20.41 -9.98
CA VAL A 17 1.44 -19.69 -9.01
C VAL A 17 2.77 -19.36 -9.64
N ASN A 18 3.23 -18.14 -9.39
CA ASN A 18 4.52 -17.67 -9.88
C ASN A 18 5.66 -18.47 -9.22
N PRO A 19 6.59 -19.09 -9.98
CA PRO A 19 7.69 -19.87 -9.41
C PRO A 19 8.60 -19.06 -8.47
N TYR A 20 8.67 -17.74 -8.63
CA TYR A 20 9.48 -16.88 -7.77
C TYR A 20 9.01 -16.82 -6.32
N SER A 21 7.79 -17.27 -6.00
CA SER A 21 7.35 -17.39 -4.61
C SER A 21 8.18 -18.41 -3.82
N LEU A 22 8.78 -19.40 -4.49
CA LEU A 22 9.61 -20.45 -3.87
C LEU A 22 10.94 -19.92 -3.32
N PHE A 23 11.39 -18.73 -3.72
CA PHE A 23 12.55 -18.07 -3.12
C PHE A 23 12.39 -17.75 -1.64
N ARG A 24 11.17 -17.85 -1.11
CA ARG A 24 10.88 -17.70 0.32
C ARG A 24 11.30 -18.92 1.15
N MET A 25 11.94 -19.93 0.54
CA MET A 25 12.39 -21.16 1.20
C MET A 25 11.23 -21.87 1.91
N THR A 26 10.14 -22.13 1.17
CA THR A 26 8.94 -22.83 1.66
C THR A 26 8.86 -24.27 1.09
N PRO A 27 9.84 -25.16 1.36
CA PRO A 27 9.86 -26.51 0.78
C PRO A 27 8.68 -27.36 1.25
N GLY A 28 8.08 -27.04 2.40
CA GLY A 28 6.88 -27.71 2.90
C GLY A 28 5.72 -27.70 1.92
N GLN A 29 5.55 -26.61 1.15
CA GLN A 29 4.49 -26.51 0.14
C GLN A 29 4.73 -27.49 -1.04
N ILE A 30 5.99 -27.64 -1.46
CA ILE A 30 6.37 -28.61 -2.50
C ILE A 30 6.20 -30.04 -1.95
N LEU A 31 6.66 -30.30 -0.73
CA LEU A 31 6.53 -31.61 -0.09
C LEU A 31 5.06 -32.01 0.09
N GLU A 32 4.19 -31.09 0.48
CA GLU A 32 2.75 -31.31 0.51
C GLU A 32 2.21 -31.69 -0.88
N GLY A 33 2.59 -30.90 -1.89
CA GLY A 33 2.22 -31.19 -3.29
C GLY A 33 2.66 -32.57 -3.76
N VAL A 34 3.89 -32.99 -3.46
CA VAL A 34 4.41 -34.31 -3.86
C VAL A 34 3.75 -35.45 -3.05
N THR A 35 3.67 -35.31 -1.73
CA THR A 35 3.24 -36.41 -0.83
C THR A 35 1.73 -36.62 -0.81
N ARG A 36 0.93 -35.55 -0.88
CA ARG A 36 -0.53 -35.59 -0.80
C ARG A 36 -1.20 -35.20 -2.11
N GLY A 37 -0.50 -34.41 -2.92
CA GLY A 37 -1.05 -33.78 -4.12
C GLY A 37 -0.73 -34.47 -5.44
N GLU A 38 -0.07 -35.64 -5.40
CA GLU A 38 0.40 -36.37 -6.60
C GLU A 38 1.32 -35.51 -7.49
N GLY A 39 2.07 -34.61 -6.85
CA GLY A 39 2.86 -33.59 -7.52
C GLY A 39 3.98 -34.16 -8.38
N ARG A 40 4.06 -33.69 -9.62
CA ARG A 40 5.07 -34.12 -10.60
C ARG A 40 5.32 -33.04 -11.65
N ASP A 41 6.40 -33.20 -12.39
CA ASP A 41 6.68 -32.37 -13.56
C ASP A 41 5.78 -32.80 -14.74
N ALA A 42 5.22 -31.82 -15.44
CA ALA A 42 4.48 -32.03 -16.68
C ALA A 42 5.42 -32.47 -17.80
N GLN A 43 4.97 -33.46 -18.57
CA GLN A 43 5.70 -33.96 -19.73
C GLN A 43 5.44 -33.07 -20.95
N THR A 44 4.21 -32.60 -21.09
CA THR A 44 3.79 -31.70 -22.16
C THR A 44 3.06 -30.50 -21.60
N VAL A 45 3.43 -29.32 -22.09
CA VAL A 45 2.78 -28.04 -21.76
C VAL A 45 2.30 -27.42 -23.05
N ARG A 46 0.99 -27.23 -23.17
CA ARG A 46 0.40 -26.47 -24.28
C ARG A 46 0.01 -25.09 -23.80
N ASN A 47 0.33 -24.10 -24.62
CA ASN A 47 -0.12 -22.73 -24.40
C ASN A 47 -1.63 -22.60 -24.63
N THR A 48 -2.15 -21.42 -24.34
CA THR A 48 -3.50 -20.95 -24.64
C THR A 48 -3.94 -21.24 -26.08
N ASP A 49 -3.01 -21.16 -27.03
CA ASP A 49 -3.26 -21.37 -28.46
C ASP A 49 -3.23 -22.85 -28.86
N GLY A 50 -3.08 -23.77 -27.91
CA GLY A 50 -2.98 -25.21 -28.14
C GLY A 50 -1.63 -25.68 -28.70
N LYS A 51 -0.68 -24.76 -28.90
CA LYS A 51 0.69 -25.08 -29.33
C LYS A 51 1.51 -25.62 -28.16
N VAL A 52 2.28 -26.67 -28.42
CA VAL A 52 3.24 -27.20 -27.45
C VAL A 52 4.36 -26.18 -27.26
N VAL A 53 4.64 -25.84 -26.01
CA VAL A 53 5.76 -24.94 -25.66
C VAL A 53 7.02 -25.79 -25.56
N GLN A 54 7.99 -25.51 -26.44
CA GLN A 54 9.29 -26.19 -26.42
C GLN A 54 10.06 -25.78 -25.16
N ASP A 55 10.72 -26.75 -24.51
CA ASP A 55 11.53 -26.59 -23.29
C ASP A 55 10.82 -26.03 -22.04
N ALA A 56 9.49 -26.03 -22.03
CA ALA A 56 8.73 -25.65 -20.83
C ALA A 56 8.77 -26.76 -19.78
N LYS A 57 9.17 -26.40 -18.55
CA LYS A 57 9.04 -27.24 -17.36
C LYS A 57 7.98 -26.63 -16.45
N ALA A 58 6.94 -27.40 -16.15
CA ALA A 58 5.90 -27.00 -15.22
C ALA A 58 5.71 -28.09 -14.17
N PHE A 59 5.90 -27.74 -12.91
CA PHE A 59 5.52 -28.61 -11.80
C PHE A 59 4.05 -28.35 -11.46
N PHE A 60 3.25 -29.41 -11.35
CA PHE A 60 1.87 -29.30 -10.91
C PHE A 60 1.60 -30.29 -9.77
N ALA A 61 0.73 -29.89 -8.85
CA ALA A 61 0.31 -30.70 -7.72
C ALA A 61 -1.05 -30.22 -7.21
N LYS A 62 -1.80 -31.10 -6.54
CA LYS A 62 -2.99 -30.69 -5.76
C LYS A 62 -2.50 -30.15 -4.41
N THR A 63 -2.83 -28.91 -4.09
CA THR A 63 -2.42 -28.27 -2.84
C THR A 63 -3.63 -27.61 -2.20
N PHE A 64 -3.70 -27.63 -0.87
CA PHE A 64 -4.79 -26.99 -0.16
C PHE A 64 -4.55 -25.48 -0.07
N TYR A 65 -5.45 -24.70 -0.67
CA TYR A 65 -5.49 -23.25 -0.53
C TYR A 65 -6.65 -22.85 0.36
N PHE A 66 -6.42 -21.83 1.19
CA PHE A 66 -7.46 -21.22 2.02
C PHE A 66 -7.82 -19.85 1.46
N PRO A 67 -9.11 -19.60 1.15
CA PRO A 67 -9.55 -18.24 0.86
C PRO A 67 -9.43 -17.41 2.15
N ILE A 68 -8.73 -16.29 2.07
CA ILE A 68 -8.62 -15.34 3.18
C ILE A 68 -9.82 -14.39 3.10
N ALA A 69 -10.40 -14.04 4.25
CA ALA A 69 -11.44 -13.02 4.35
C ALA A 69 -10.85 -11.60 4.18
N TYR A 70 -10.21 -11.36 3.04
CA TYR A 70 -9.65 -10.07 2.63
C TYR A 70 -10.14 -9.80 1.21
N TRP A 71 -11.31 -9.18 1.09
CA TRP A 71 -11.96 -8.94 -0.19
C TRP A 71 -11.61 -7.55 -0.72
N SER A 72 -11.13 -7.47 -1.97
CA SER A 72 -10.78 -6.17 -2.58
C SER A 72 -11.96 -5.20 -2.65
N SER A 73 -13.19 -5.71 -2.76
CA SER A 73 -14.43 -4.92 -2.71
C SER A 73 -14.60 -4.14 -1.39
N GLU A 74 -14.10 -4.70 -0.28
CA GLU A 74 -14.15 -4.07 1.05
C GLU A 74 -13.05 -3.03 1.26
N HIS A 75 -12.06 -2.97 0.37
CA HIS A 75 -10.98 -2.00 0.40
C HIS A 75 -11.09 -0.93 -0.69
N PHE A 76 -11.87 -1.17 -1.74
CA PHE A 76 -12.10 -0.18 -2.78
C PHE A 76 -12.90 1.01 -2.22
N TYR A 77 -12.26 2.19 -2.20
CA TYR A 77 -12.84 3.41 -1.68
C TYR A 77 -12.32 4.62 -2.46
N ALA A 78 -13.24 5.34 -3.11
CA ALA A 78 -12.93 6.48 -3.97
C ALA A 78 -14.05 7.53 -3.88
N PRO A 79 -14.15 8.27 -2.76
CA PRO A 79 -15.15 9.33 -2.62
C PRO A 79 -14.80 10.51 -3.52
N SER A 80 -15.79 11.07 -4.23
CA SER A 80 -15.66 12.35 -4.91
C SER A 80 -15.79 13.53 -3.93
N GLU A 81 -16.69 13.40 -2.96
CA GLU A 81 -16.92 14.36 -1.88
C GLU A 81 -16.86 13.61 -0.54
N CYS A 82 -16.26 14.24 0.47
CA CYS A 82 -16.09 13.65 1.80
C CYS A 82 -16.93 14.38 2.83
N THR A 83 -17.37 13.66 3.86
CA THR A 83 -17.97 14.28 5.04
C THR A 83 -16.92 15.12 5.74
N MET A 84 -17.20 16.41 5.96
CA MET A 84 -16.28 17.34 6.61
C MET A 84 -16.58 17.46 8.11
N ASP A 85 -15.51 17.54 8.91
CA ASP A 85 -15.59 17.82 10.34
C ASP A 85 -16.01 19.28 10.58
N LYS A 86 -16.87 19.50 11.57
CA LYS A 86 -17.44 20.84 11.84
C LYS A 86 -16.43 21.81 12.47
N ILE A 87 -15.41 21.29 13.15
CA ILE A 87 -14.43 22.11 13.87
C ILE A 87 -13.28 22.47 12.93
N LEU A 88 -12.72 21.45 12.29
CA LEU A 88 -11.54 21.63 11.43
C LEU A 88 -11.89 22.04 10.01
N HIS A 89 -13.12 21.74 9.57
CA HIS A 89 -13.52 21.80 8.15
C HIS A 89 -12.69 20.88 7.25
N GLN A 90 -12.09 19.83 7.81
CA GLN A 90 -11.33 18.79 7.11
C GLN A 90 -12.18 17.54 6.90
N ALA A 91 -11.84 16.71 5.92
CA ALA A 91 -12.50 15.42 5.74
C ALA A 91 -12.34 14.54 6.99
N VAL A 92 -13.44 13.92 7.43
CA VAL A 92 -13.47 13.02 8.59
C VAL A 92 -12.59 11.79 8.32
N LYS A 93 -12.06 11.13 9.37
CA LYS A 93 -11.31 9.88 9.23
C LYS A 93 -12.25 8.67 9.12
N GLY A 94 -11.92 7.76 8.21
CA GLY A 94 -12.52 6.42 8.10
C GLY A 94 -13.57 6.27 7.00
N ARG A 95 -13.47 5.17 6.24
CA ARG A 95 -14.39 4.82 5.13
C ARG A 95 -15.85 4.76 5.57
N SER A 96 -16.14 4.18 6.73
CA SER A 96 -17.51 4.01 7.23
C SER A 96 -18.23 5.34 7.49
N ARG A 97 -17.49 6.45 7.59
CA ARG A 97 -18.02 7.80 7.82
C ARG A 97 -18.01 8.67 6.55
N GLY A 98 -17.71 8.10 5.39
CA GLY A 98 -17.49 8.87 4.16
C GLY A 98 -16.28 9.80 4.28
N GLY A 99 -15.26 9.36 5.03
CA GLY A 99 -14.07 10.15 5.33
C GLY A 99 -13.05 10.22 4.20
N GLY A 100 -12.16 11.20 4.24
CA GLY A 100 -11.06 11.33 3.25
C GLY A 100 -9.84 10.47 3.61
N MET A 101 -8.97 10.23 2.63
CA MET A 101 -7.63 9.70 2.91
C MET A 101 -6.74 10.83 3.44
N PRO A 102 -5.95 10.57 4.51
CA PRO A 102 -5.04 11.58 5.02
C PRO A 102 -3.89 11.79 4.04
N PHE A 103 -3.57 13.06 3.76
CA PHE A 103 -2.39 13.45 2.99
C PHE A 103 -1.38 14.09 3.95
N GLY A 104 -0.35 13.34 4.32
CA GLY A 104 0.58 13.70 5.38
C GLY A 104 1.84 14.43 4.88
N ASN A 105 2.77 14.64 5.81
CA ASN A 105 4.04 15.29 5.52
C ASN A 105 4.90 14.49 4.53
N MET A 106 4.83 13.16 4.55
CA MET A 106 5.63 12.33 3.65
C MET A 106 5.16 12.49 2.20
N GLU A 107 3.85 12.48 1.99
CA GLU A 107 3.22 12.67 0.69
C GLU A 107 3.44 14.11 0.18
N LEU A 108 3.36 15.11 1.06
CA LEU A 108 3.63 16.51 0.70
C LEU A 108 5.12 16.74 0.36
N PHE A 109 6.04 16.41 1.26
CA PHE A 109 7.45 16.76 1.09
C PHE A 109 8.18 15.84 0.13
N ASN A 110 7.98 14.52 0.24
CA ASN A 110 8.70 13.58 -0.62
C ASN A 110 7.92 13.28 -1.91
N GLY A 111 6.59 13.20 -1.82
CA GLY A 111 5.74 12.90 -2.97
C GLY A 111 5.54 14.08 -3.91
N LEU A 112 5.03 15.21 -3.43
CA LEU A 112 4.71 16.36 -4.28
C LEU A 112 5.90 17.30 -4.45
N ARG A 113 6.42 17.83 -3.35
CA ARG A 113 7.49 18.84 -3.38
C ARG A 113 8.80 18.26 -3.90
N GLY A 114 9.13 17.03 -3.53
CA GLY A 114 10.32 16.31 -4.03
C GLY A 114 10.31 16.14 -5.55
N ASN A 115 9.12 15.96 -6.15
CA ASN A 115 8.93 15.87 -7.60
C ASN A 115 8.68 17.23 -8.27
N GLY A 116 8.68 18.34 -7.53
CA GLY A 116 8.42 19.69 -8.07
C GLY A 116 6.96 19.96 -8.45
N LEU A 117 5.99 19.18 -7.94
CA LEU A 117 4.56 19.28 -8.27
C LEU A 117 3.84 20.31 -7.39
N THR A 118 4.31 21.56 -7.41
CA THR A 118 3.80 22.63 -6.53
C THR A 118 2.34 22.97 -6.81
N ALA A 119 1.92 23.02 -8.09
CA ALA A 119 0.53 23.31 -8.45
C ALA A 119 -0.45 22.24 -7.92
N CYS A 120 -0.08 20.96 -8.02
CA CYS A 120 -0.87 19.87 -7.44
C CYS A 120 -0.93 19.95 -5.91
N SER A 121 0.15 20.41 -5.25
CA SER A 121 0.13 20.62 -3.80
C SER A 121 -0.82 21.73 -3.39
N GLU A 122 -0.91 22.80 -4.18
CA GLU A 122 -1.86 23.89 -3.92
C GLU A 122 -3.31 23.40 -4.08
N GLU A 123 -3.61 22.75 -5.20
CA GLU A 123 -4.94 22.18 -5.47
C GLU A 123 -5.41 21.21 -4.37
N LYS A 124 -4.53 20.29 -3.93
CA LYS A 124 -4.92 19.27 -2.94
C LYS A 124 -5.08 19.80 -1.52
N PHE A 125 -4.27 20.76 -1.09
CA PHE A 125 -4.33 21.27 0.27
C PHE A 125 -5.29 22.46 0.44
N PHE A 126 -5.47 23.29 -0.58
CA PHE A 126 -6.26 24.51 -0.49
C PHE A 126 -7.64 24.38 -1.14
N GLU A 127 -7.77 23.77 -2.31
CA GLU A 127 -9.06 23.66 -3.01
C GLU A 127 -9.88 22.46 -2.53
N HIS A 128 -9.23 21.30 -2.38
CA HIS A 128 -9.87 20.05 -1.96
C HIS A 128 -9.82 19.79 -0.44
N GLY A 129 -9.05 20.58 0.29
CA GLY A 129 -8.91 20.50 1.74
C GLY A 129 -9.70 21.58 2.46
N ASP A 130 -8.98 22.43 3.20
CA ASP A 130 -9.58 23.47 4.05
C ASP A 130 -9.60 24.82 3.33
N ARG A 131 -10.66 25.09 2.56
CA ARG A 131 -10.87 26.42 2.01
C ARG A 131 -11.47 27.36 3.05
N ILE A 132 -10.64 27.80 4.00
CA ILE A 132 -11.05 28.82 4.98
C ILE A 132 -10.54 30.19 4.49
N PRO A 133 -11.44 31.11 4.07
CA PRO A 133 -11.04 32.47 3.76
C PRO A 133 -10.58 33.18 5.04
N ASN A 134 -9.49 33.94 4.95
CA ASN A 134 -9.03 34.75 6.08
C ASN A 134 -10.09 35.81 6.42
N LYS A 135 -10.38 35.99 7.73
CA LYS A 135 -11.39 36.95 8.21
C LYS A 135 -11.04 38.39 7.84
N ASP A 136 -9.76 38.72 7.76
CA ASP A 136 -9.28 40.08 7.47
C ASP A 136 -9.10 40.33 5.97
N ASN A 137 -8.96 39.28 5.16
CA ASN A 137 -8.84 39.38 3.71
C ASN A 137 -9.39 38.11 3.03
N PRO A 138 -10.65 38.12 2.56
CA PRO A 138 -11.31 36.93 2.03
C PRO A 138 -10.68 36.41 0.73
N THR A 139 -9.79 37.18 0.10
CA THR A 139 -9.03 36.80 -1.10
C THR A 139 -7.85 35.88 -0.81
N ILE A 140 -7.45 35.72 0.46
CA ILE A 140 -6.34 34.87 0.89
C ILE A 140 -6.89 33.71 1.72
N SER A 141 -6.70 32.48 1.25
CA SER A 141 -6.98 31.25 2.01
C SER A 141 -5.69 30.65 2.55
N LEU A 142 -5.63 30.40 3.86
CA LEU A 142 -4.52 29.66 4.49
C LEU A 142 -5.00 28.25 4.84
N ALA A 143 -4.33 27.22 4.33
CA ALA A 143 -4.69 25.84 4.60
C ALA A 143 -4.26 25.42 6.01
N LYS A 144 -5.21 25.18 6.92
CA LYS A 144 -4.97 24.68 8.29
C LYS A 144 -4.27 23.32 8.29
N SER A 145 -4.46 22.52 7.25
CA SER A 145 -3.82 21.22 7.04
C SER A 145 -2.29 21.26 7.07
N VAL A 146 -1.64 22.35 6.68
CA VAL A 146 -0.16 22.45 6.74
C VAL A 146 0.34 22.76 8.16
N GLU A 147 -0.47 23.45 8.96
CA GLU A 147 -0.15 23.77 10.36
C GLU A 147 -0.39 22.57 11.28
N LEU A 148 -1.50 21.85 11.09
CA LEU A 148 -1.86 20.70 11.93
C LEU A 148 -0.92 19.51 11.75
N VAL A 149 -0.32 19.28 10.58
CA VAL A 149 0.64 18.16 10.43
C VAL A 149 1.96 18.45 11.18
N LYS A 150 2.27 19.71 11.51
CA LYS A 150 3.34 20.01 12.48
C LYS A 150 2.95 19.60 13.91
N GLU A 151 1.67 19.67 14.25
CA GLU A 151 1.17 19.33 15.58
C GLU A 151 0.80 17.85 15.75
N ASP A 152 0.31 17.17 14.71
CA ASP A 152 0.02 15.72 14.70
C ASP A 152 1.30 14.88 14.62
N ALA A 153 2.43 15.51 14.27
CA ALA A 153 3.77 15.04 14.62
C ALA A 153 4.04 15.25 16.12
N ARG A 154 3.14 14.80 17.00
CA ARG A 154 3.44 14.56 18.42
C ARG A 154 4.38 13.36 18.54
N PHE A 155 5.60 13.52 18.03
CA PHE A 155 6.72 13.11 18.85
C PHE A 155 6.60 13.94 20.11
N PHE A 156 6.39 13.28 21.25
CA PHE A 156 6.93 13.77 22.52
C PHE A 156 8.44 13.89 22.35
N LYS A 157 8.93 14.89 21.60
CA LYS A 157 10.26 15.42 21.79
C LYS A 157 10.16 16.18 23.10
N CYS A 158 10.37 15.46 24.20
CA CYS A 158 10.84 16.08 25.43
C CYS A 158 11.90 17.10 25.01
N HIS A 159 11.67 18.37 25.31
CA HIS A 159 12.71 19.40 25.25
C HIS A 159 13.75 19.07 26.34
N LEU A 160 14.55 18.03 26.11
CA LEU A 160 15.71 17.72 26.92
C LEU A 160 16.77 18.76 26.56
N LYS A 161 16.86 19.81 27.37
CA LYS A 161 18.05 20.65 27.43
C LYS A 161 19.15 19.84 28.09
N TYR A 162 20.14 19.41 27.30
CA TYR A 162 21.37 18.89 27.87
C TYR A 162 22.16 20.05 28.46
N GLN A 163 22.28 20.09 29.78
CA GLN A 163 23.30 20.87 30.48
C GLN A 163 24.52 19.98 30.65
N THR A 164 25.56 20.25 29.86
CA THR A 164 26.87 19.64 30.05
C THR A 164 27.60 20.39 31.17
N ASN A 165 27.66 19.80 32.36
CA ASN A 165 28.54 20.27 33.43
C ASN A 165 29.95 19.76 33.16
N SER A 166 30.90 20.65 32.86
CA SER A 166 32.30 20.29 32.66
C SER A 166 32.92 19.82 33.99
N SER A 167 33.31 18.56 34.08
CA SER A 167 33.89 17.96 35.29
C SER A 167 35.39 18.20 35.46
N VAL A 168 35.98 19.14 34.72
CA VAL A 168 37.40 19.48 34.87
C VAL A 168 37.54 20.44 36.05
N MET A 169 37.76 19.89 37.24
CA MET A 169 38.33 20.66 38.33
C MET A 169 39.76 21.05 37.94
N MET A 170 40.01 22.34 37.71
CA MET A 170 41.37 22.84 37.71
C MET A 170 41.93 22.64 39.13
N ARG A 171 42.86 21.70 39.28
CA ARG A 171 43.71 21.63 40.47
C ARG A 171 44.53 22.91 40.51
N LYS A 172 44.31 23.72 41.54
CA LYS A 172 45.25 24.77 41.94
C LYS A 172 46.54 24.15 42.45
#